data_AF-A2G821-F1
#
_entry.id   AF-A2G821-F1
#
_cell.length_a   1.000
_cell.length_b   1.000
_cell.length_c   1.000
_cell.angle_alpha   90.00
_cell.angle_beta   90.00
_cell.angle_gamma   90.00
#
_symmetry.space_group_name_H-M   'P 1'
#
loop_
_entity.id
_entity.type
_entity.pdbx_description
1 polymer ?
#
loop_
_entity_poly.entity_id
_entity_poly.type
_entity_poly.pdbx_seq_one_letter_code
_entity_poly.pdbx_strand_id
1 'polypeptide(L)'
;MNNDYLSAVPRGQLFDALKKLGVTPRYDAPQEELVNLIKQKIQGTDIQRDKELLGETFDHHLDSIVNKLFIALFVALSAIVLIIAFNYLKPSKKLFCDSENPTGLCIKCPSNAICSEGKAKCHEGFKLMHRRCIYDDDDSIYISSLYEYEIKLLEKQAGRFDCRLDKTKYITRNDLLIHLIRHSKFKNVDIEYLSNKAVDHLVYENTIGNVTEDNQELYYSTNMQKPISCIVRQEIESHIFLTISISIILLSTAIYIYVQSVKNNRRKQSFLFVQSMINSYRNHHIPVNEDTIRSNLVSIDPNPDSLMPYVLEELRRNPKVKTSYICGSLTFRFDQK
;
A
#
# COMPACT_ATOMS: atom_id res chain seq x y z
N MET A 1 18.21 51.39 -0.43
CA MET A 1 18.62 52.65 -1.08
C MET A 1 18.07 53.80 -0.25
N ASN A 2 18.93 54.71 0.25
CA ASN A 2 18.48 55.86 1.02
C ASN A 2 17.72 56.85 0.13
N ASN A 3 16.63 57.40 0.69
CA ASN A 3 15.66 58.24 -0.01
C ASN A 3 16.31 59.50 -0.62
N ASP A 4 17.35 60.00 0.06
CA ASP A 4 18.04 61.25 -0.28
C ASP A 4 18.95 61.16 -1.51
N TYR A 5 19.32 59.95 -1.94
CA TYR A 5 20.22 59.81 -3.08
C TYR A 5 19.49 59.98 -4.42
N LEU A 6 18.25 59.48 -4.51
CA LEU A 6 17.46 59.51 -5.75
C LEU A 6 16.89 60.91 -6.05
N SER A 7 16.66 61.72 -5.02
CA SER A 7 16.21 63.11 -5.18
C SER A 7 17.30 64.04 -5.73
N ALA A 8 18.58 63.68 -5.55
CA ALA A 8 19.72 64.44 -6.10
C ALA A 8 20.07 64.10 -7.57
N VAL A 9 19.47 63.04 -8.12
CA VAL A 9 19.78 62.56 -9.49
C VAL A 9 19.11 63.48 -10.53
N PRO A 10 19.83 63.92 -11.58
CA PRO A 10 19.25 64.72 -12.65
C PRO A 10 18.06 64.02 -13.33
N ARG A 11 17.00 64.78 -13.59
CA ARG A 11 15.73 64.26 -14.17
C ARG A 11 15.94 63.39 -15.41
N GLY A 12 16.85 63.74 -16.31
CA GLY A 12 17.16 62.94 -17.50
C GLY A 12 17.63 61.51 -17.19
N GLN A 13 18.45 61.35 -16.15
CA GLN A 13 18.93 60.03 -15.73
C GLN A 13 17.82 59.19 -15.09
N LEU A 14 16.85 59.83 -14.42
CA LEU A 14 15.67 59.15 -13.88
C LEU A 14 14.77 58.63 -15.01
N PHE A 15 14.60 59.39 -16.10
CA PHE A 15 13.89 58.93 -17.29
C PHE A 15 14.58 57.74 -17.96
N ASP A 16 15.90 57.79 -18.12
CA ASP A 16 16.67 56.68 -18.67
C ASP A 16 16.58 55.43 -17.79
N ALA A 17 16.62 55.59 -16.47
CA ALA A 17 16.43 54.50 -15.52
C ALA A 17 15.02 53.88 -15.63
N LEU A 18 13.96 54.69 -15.68
CA LEU A 18 12.58 54.22 -15.87
C LEU A 18 12.41 53.50 -17.22
N LYS A 19 13.01 54.03 -18.28
CA LYS A 19 12.99 53.40 -19.61
C LYS A 19 13.69 52.04 -19.60
N LYS A 20 14.83 51.91 -18.91
CA LYS A 20 15.51 50.62 -18.69
C LYS A 20 14.66 49.65 -17.87
N LEU A 21 13.83 50.16 -16.96
CA LEU A 21 12.85 49.39 -16.19
C LEU A 21 11.54 49.11 -16.97
N GLY A 22 11.45 49.51 -18.24
CA GLY A 22 10.28 49.30 -19.08
C GLY A 22 9.07 50.18 -18.72
N VAL A 23 9.28 51.25 -17.97
CA VAL A 23 8.25 52.21 -17.59
C VAL A 23 8.38 53.45 -18.48
N THR A 24 7.29 53.86 -19.11
CA THR A 24 7.22 55.10 -19.92
C THR A 24 6.59 56.22 -19.09
N PRO A 25 7.37 57.02 -18.35
CA PRO A 25 6.84 58.14 -17.57
C PRO A 25 6.31 59.27 -18.45
N ARG A 26 5.38 60.06 -17.92
CA ARG A 26 4.91 61.28 -18.60
C ARG A 26 6.02 62.33 -18.61
N TYR A 27 6.16 63.06 -19.72
CA TYR A 27 7.24 64.04 -19.92
C TYR A 27 7.15 65.24 -18.95
N ASP A 28 5.95 65.54 -18.46
CA ASP A 28 5.63 66.60 -17.51
C ASP A 28 5.62 66.13 -16.05
N ALA A 29 5.82 64.83 -15.77
CA ALA A 29 5.75 64.29 -14.42
C ALA A 29 6.80 64.92 -13.48
N PRO A 30 6.42 65.40 -12.29
CA PRO A 30 7.35 65.97 -11.33
C PRO A 30 8.40 64.93 -10.90
N GLN A 31 9.60 65.41 -10.54
CA GLN A 31 10.74 64.54 -10.20
C GLN A 31 10.43 63.55 -9.08
N GLU A 32 9.61 63.95 -8.11
CA GLU A 32 9.17 63.09 -7.01
C GLU A 32 8.33 61.89 -7.50
N GLU A 33 7.46 62.10 -8.49
CA GLU A 33 6.66 61.02 -9.11
C GLU A 33 7.57 60.01 -9.81
N LEU A 34 8.60 60.48 -10.54
CA LEU A 34 9.57 59.62 -11.20
C LEU A 34 10.35 58.76 -10.20
N VAL A 35 10.79 59.36 -9.08
CA VAL A 35 11.49 58.65 -8.01
C VAL A 35 10.58 57.59 -7.36
N ASN A 36 9.31 57.91 -7.14
CA ASN A 36 8.35 56.98 -6.56
C ASN A 36 8.03 55.81 -7.50
N LEU A 37 7.92 56.05 -8.82
CA LEU A 37 7.77 55.00 -9.83
C LEU A 37 8.97 54.05 -9.85
N ILE A 38 10.20 54.58 -9.77
CA ILE A 38 11.42 53.76 -9.70
C ILE A 38 11.40 52.88 -8.44
N LYS A 39 11.09 53.46 -7.27
CA LYS A 39 11.02 52.70 -6.01
C LYS A 39 9.97 51.61 -6.07
N GLN A 40 8.77 51.92 -6.53
CA GLN A 40 7.68 50.97 -6.63
C GLN A 40 8.06 49.80 -7.54
N LYS A 41 8.73 50.08 -8.66
CA LYS A 41 9.16 49.04 -9.59
C LYS A 41 10.27 48.18 -9.00
N ILE A 42 11.28 48.77 -8.36
CA ILE A 42 12.39 48.05 -7.71
C ILE A 42 11.88 47.18 -6.56
N GLN A 43 11.06 47.74 -5.66
CA GLN A 43 10.46 46.98 -4.56
C GLN A 43 9.57 45.84 -5.06
N GLY A 44 8.80 46.07 -6.13
CA GLY A 44 8.02 45.02 -6.77
C GLY A 44 8.87 43.91 -7.38
N THR A 45 10.06 44.22 -7.91
CA THR A 45 10.95 43.22 -8.52
C THR A 45 11.68 42.37 -7.50
N ASP A 46 12.13 42.94 -6.38
CA ASP A 46 12.80 42.17 -5.32
C ASP A 46 11.82 41.23 -4.62
N ILE A 47 10.61 41.68 -4.29
CA ILE A 47 9.59 40.84 -3.63
C ILE A 47 9.17 39.66 -4.53
N GLN A 48 9.12 39.87 -5.85
CA GLN A 48 8.75 38.81 -6.79
C GLN A 48 9.88 37.80 -7.00
N ARG A 49 11.14 38.27 -7.05
CA ARG A 49 12.32 37.41 -7.15
C ARG A 49 12.50 36.54 -5.89
N ASP A 50 12.28 37.11 -4.71
CA ASP A 50 12.38 36.36 -3.45
C ASP A 50 11.28 35.29 -3.32
N LYS A 51 10.07 35.55 -3.82
CA LYS A 51 8.98 34.56 -3.83
C LYS A 51 9.22 33.40 -4.81
N GLU A 52 9.76 33.67 -6.00
CA GLU A 52 10.15 32.62 -6.96
C GLU A 52 11.30 31.77 -6.41
N LEU A 53 12.30 32.41 -5.79
CA LEU A 53 13.46 31.70 -5.24
C LEU A 53 13.10 30.84 -4.02
N LEU A 54 12.25 31.35 -3.12
CA LEU A 54 11.76 30.56 -1.99
C LEU A 54 10.84 29.42 -2.45
N GLY A 55 9.98 29.66 -3.44
CA GLY A 55 9.05 28.66 -3.97
C GLY A 55 9.77 27.45 -4.58
N GLU A 56 10.74 27.69 -5.46
CA GLU A 56 11.45 26.61 -6.15
C GLU A 56 12.35 25.77 -5.22
N THR A 57 12.99 26.40 -4.23
CA THR A 57 13.85 25.67 -3.28
C THR A 57 13.06 24.88 -2.24
N PHE A 58 11.90 25.39 -1.81
CA PHE A 58 11.07 24.72 -0.81
C PHE A 58 10.35 23.50 -1.39
N ASP A 59 9.84 23.59 -2.62
CA ASP A 59 9.16 22.48 -3.30
C ASP A 59 10.10 21.28 -3.50
N HIS A 60 11.36 21.53 -3.89
CA HIS A 60 12.30 20.44 -4.18
C HIS A 60 12.74 19.67 -2.92
N HIS A 61 12.80 20.35 -1.78
CA HIS A 61 13.12 19.73 -0.49
C HIS A 61 11.92 18.99 0.12
N LEU A 62 10.72 19.56 0.01
CA LEU A 62 9.49 18.91 0.46
C LEU A 62 9.22 17.62 -0.32
N ASP A 63 9.34 17.63 -1.65
CA ASP A 63 9.15 16.43 -2.48
C ASP A 63 10.13 15.31 -2.08
N SER A 64 11.38 15.64 -1.72
CA SER A 64 12.37 14.64 -1.28
C SER A 64 12.01 14.04 0.08
N ILE A 65 11.56 14.86 1.03
CA ILE A 65 11.19 14.40 2.37
C ILE A 65 9.91 13.56 2.29
N VAL A 66 8.90 14.02 1.54
CA VAL A 66 7.63 13.32 1.34
C VAL A 66 7.89 11.97 0.69
N ASN A 67 8.70 11.88 -0.37
CA ASN A 67 9.02 10.58 -0.98
C ASN A 67 9.73 9.62 -0.02
N LYS A 68 10.68 10.10 0.79
CA LYS A 68 11.39 9.25 1.76
C LYS A 68 10.46 8.73 2.85
N LEU A 69 9.62 9.61 3.41
CA LEU A 69 8.62 9.23 4.41
C LEU A 69 7.64 8.20 3.82
N PHE A 70 7.25 8.42 2.57
CA PHE A 70 6.32 7.57 1.86
C PHE A 70 6.87 6.16 1.62
N ILE A 71 8.11 6.06 1.13
CA ILE A 71 8.81 4.77 0.96
C ILE A 71 8.94 4.05 2.30
N ALA A 72 9.32 4.76 3.37
CA ALA A 72 9.43 4.17 4.70
C ALA A 72 8.10 3.59 5.20
N LEU A 73 7.00 4.32 5.01
CA LEU A 73 5.66 3.87 5.42
C LEU A 73 5.22 2.62 4.64
N PHE A 74 5.47 2.58 3.33
CA PHE A 74 5.15 1.44 2.49
C PHE A 74 5.96 0.18 2.89
N VAL A 75 7.25 0.34 3.18
CA VAL A 75 8.10 -0.76 3.68
C VAL A 75 7.59 -1.26 5.04
N ALA A 76 7.23 -0.37 5.96
CA ALA A 76 6.70 -0.75 7.26
C ALA A 76 5.37 -1.52 7.14
N LEU A 77 4.43 -1.04 6.32
CA LEU A 77 3.15 -1.71 6.10
C LEU A 77 3.32 -3.07 5.42
N SER A 78 4.17 -3.16 4.40
CA SER A 78 4.43 -4.44 3.72
C SER A 78 5.09 -5.46 4.66
N ALA A 79 6.02 -5.03 5.53
CA ALA A 79 6.60 -5.89 6.54
C ALA A 79 5.56 -6.41 7.54
N ILE A 80 4.64 -5.57 8.01
CA ILE A 80 3.55 -5.98 8.91
C ILE A 80 2.66 -7.03 8.23
N VAL A 81 2.24 -6.78 6.99
CA VAL A 81 1.42 -7.73 6.21
C VAL A 81 2.16 -9.06 6.03
N LEU A 82 3.47 -9.04 5.75
CA LEU A 82 4.28 -10.25 5.62
C LEU A 82 4.42 -11.00 6.93
N ILE A 83 4.62 -10.32 8.06
CA ILE A 83 4.69 -10.96 9.40
C ILE A 83 3.36 -11.62 9.73
N ILE A 84 2.25 -10.92 9.50
CA ILE A 84 0.90 -11.45 9.70
C ILE A 84 0.69 -12.68 8.81
N ALA A 85 0.97 -12.58 7.50
CA ALA A 85 0.86 -13.69 6.57
C ALA A 85 1.74 -14.87 6.97
N PHE A 86 2.98 -14.63 7.42
CA PHE A 86 3.89 -15.67 7.87
C PHE A 86 3.38 -16.37 9.13
N ASN A 87 2.83 -15.62 10.09
CA ASN A 87 2.23 -16.20 11.29
C ASN A 87 0.98 -17.04 10.99
N TYR A 88 0.16 -16.64 10.02
CA TYR A 88 -1.00 -17.43 9.58
C TYR A 88 -0.64 -18.64 8.72
N LEU A 89 0.41 -18.53 7.89
CA LEU A 89 0.83 -19.60 6.98
C LEU A 89 1.75 -20.63 7.64
N LYS A 90 2.38 -20.31 8.76
CA LYS A 90 3.24 -21.27 9.46
C LYS A 90 2.35 -22.29 10.17
N PRO A 91 2.28 -23.56 9.72
CA PRO A 91 1.65 -24.59 10.52
C PRO A 91 2.47 -24.69 11.81
N SER A 92 1.90 -24.22 12.92
CA SER A 92 2.48 -24.46 14.23
C SER A 92 2.57 -25.98 14.39
N LYS A 93 3.80 -26.52 14.33
CA LYS A 93 4.08 -27.87 14.81
C LYS A 93 3.88 -27.82 16.32
N LYS A 94 2.63 -27.93 16.75
CA LYS A 94 2.31 -27.97 18.17
C LYS A 94 2.98 -29.23 18.74
N LEU A 95 3.82 -29.04 19.76
CA LEU A 95 4.48 -30.10 20.50
C LEU A 95 3.48 -30.73 21.49
N PHE A 96 3.72 -31.96 21.94
CA PHE A 96 2.93 -32.54 23.03
C PHE A 96 3.25 -31.88 24.37
N CYS A 97 2.28 -31.82 25.27
CA CYS A 97 2.48 -31.32 26.62
C CYS A 97 3.06 -32.42 27.51
N ASP A 98 4.11 -32.10 28.27
CA ASP A 98 4.74 -33.03 29.21
C ASP A 98 3.93 -33.21 30.51
N SER A 99 2.93 -32.36 30.75
CA SER A 99 2.02 -32.46 31.91
C SER A 99 0.57 -32.73 31.47
N GLU A 100 -0.19 -33.40 32.34
CA GLU A 100 -1.61 -33.74 32.13
C GLU A 100 -2.53 -32.52 32.11
N ASN A 101 -2.12 -31.40 32.72
CA ASN A 101 -2.87 -30.14 32.79
C ASN A 101 -2.18 -29.03 32.00
N PRO A 102 -2.37 -28.98 30.67
CA PRO A 102 -1.66 -28.04 29.84
C PRO A 102 -2.20 -26.62 29.97
N THR A 103 -1.40 -25.72 30.55
CA THR A 103 -1.60 -24.27 30.49
C THR A 103 -0.80 -23.68 29.30
N GLY A 104 -1.22 -23.91 28.05
CA GLY A 104 -0.58 -23.23 26.90
C GLY A 104 -0.60 -23.91 25.52
N LEU A 105 0.34 -23.47 24.66
CA LEU A 105 0.53 -23.69 23.20
C LEU A 105 0.85 -25.14 22.75
N CYS A 106 0.55 -26.16 23.55
CA CYS A 106 0.90 -27.56 23.26
C CYS A 106 -0.34 -28.45 23.10
N ILE A 107 -0.18 -29.63 22.51
CA ILE A 107 -1.24 -30.65 22.35
C ILE A 107 -1.27 -31.51 23.62
N LYS A 108 -2.46 -31.69 24.20
CA LYS A 108 -2.66 -32.61 25.33
C LYS A 108 -2.06 -33.97 25.05
N CYS A 109 -1.39 -34.57 26.03
CA CYS A 109 -0.84 -35.91 25.88
C CYS A 109 -1.99 -36.91 25.59
N PRO A 110 -1.88 -37.73 24.53
CA PRO A 110 -2.93 -38.69 24.20
C PRO A 110 -3.07 -39.77 25.27
N SER A 111 -4.26 -40.33 25.37
CA SER A 111 -4.52 -41.47 26.25
C SER A 111 -3.64 -42.65 25.84
N ASN A 112 -3.13 -43.41 26.81
CA ASN A 112 -2.18 -44.51 26.61
C ASN A 112 -0.81 -44.09 26.04
N ALA A 113 -0.36 -42.87 26.34
CA ALA A 113 0.96 -42.38 25.96
C ALA A 113 1.72 -41.77 27.14
N ILE A 114 3.05 -41.82 27.03
CA ILE A 114 3.97 -41.06 27.87
C ILE A 114 4.50 -39.92 27.01
N CYS A 115 4.24 -38.68 27.42
CA CYS A 115 4.76 -37.50 26.75
C CYS A 115 5.95 -36.91 27.51
N SER A 116 7.04 -36.66 26.80
CA SER A 116 8.25 -36.04 27.34
C SER A 116 8.96 -35.26 26.23
N GLU A 117 9.47 -34.07 26.54
CA GLU A 117 10.19 -33.21 25.61
C GLU A 117 9.41 -32.92 24.32
N GLY A 118 8.08 -32.82 24.41
CA GLY A 118 7.24 -32.55 23.25
C GLY A 118 7.03 -33.72 22.29
N LYS A 119 7.47 -34.94 22.66
CA LYS A 119 7.25 -36.19 21.93
C LYS A 119 6.30 -37.09 22.72
N ALA A 120 5.48 -37.88 22.01
CA ALA A 120 4.61 -38.88 22.60
C ALA A 120 5.12 -40.29 22.27
N LYS A 121 5.18 -41.17 23.27
CA LYS A 121 5.46 -42.60 23.11
C LYS A 121 4.29 -43.40 23.68
N CYS A 122 3.64 -44.21 22.85
CA CYS A 122 2.52 -45.04 23.27
C CYS A 122 2.95 -46.18 24.20
N HIS A 123 2.03 -46.63 25.07
CA HIS A 123 2.19 -47.85 25.84
C HIS A 123 2.23 -49.09 24.93
N GLU A 124 2.72 -50.20 25.48
CA GLU A 124 2.82 -51.47 24.76
C GLU A 124 1.44 -51.95 24.29
N GLY A 125 1.36 -52.47 23.05
CA GLY A 125 0.10 -52.80 22.38
C GLY A 125 -0.59 -51.62 21.69
N PHE A 126 -0.02 -50.41 21.76
CA PHE A 126 -0.53 -49.23 21.07
C PHE A 126 0.51 -48.62 20.12
N LYS A 127 0.04 -48.07 19.01
CA LYS A 127 0.86 -47.42 17.99
C LYS A 127 0.49 -45.96 17.83
N LEU A 128 1.51 -45.11 17.72
CA LEU A 128 1.32 -43.68 17.50
C LEU A 128 0.90 -43.46 16.04
N MET A 129 -0.37 -43.16 15.82
CA MET A 129 -0.92 -42.79 14.53
C MET A 129 -1.35 -41.33 14.59
N HIS A 130 -0.74 -40.51 13.72
CA HIS A 130 -0.89 -39.06 13.69
C HIS A 130 -0.46 -38.39 15.01
N ARG A 131 -1.38 -38.27 15.97
CA ARG A 131 -1.15 -37.57 17.24
C ARG A 131 -1.67 -38.35 18.45
N ARG A 132 -2.02 -39.63 18.28
CA ARG A 132 -2.75 -40.44 19.27
C ARG A 132 -2.27 -41.88 19.25
N CYS A 133 -2.57 -42.59 20.33
CA CYS A 133 -2.19 -43.98 20.52
C CYS A 133 -3.40 -44.88 20.30
N ILE A 134 -3.38 -45.62 19.19
CA ILE A 134 -4.44 -46.56 18.82
C ILE A 134 -3.94 -47.97 19.06
N TYR A 135 -4.82 -48.86 19.50
CA TYR A 135 -4.48 -50.27 19.70
C TYR A 135 -3.96 -50.86 18.37
N ASP A 136 -2.87 -51.62 18.44
CA ASP A 136 -2.20 -52.18 17.26
C ASP A 136 -2.93 -53.45 16.78
N ASP A 137 -4.08 -53.25 16.14
CA ASP A 137 -4.87 -54.29 15.45
C ASP A 137 -4.89 -54.08 13.92
N ASP A 138 -5.43 -55.07 13.20
CA ASP A 138 -5.58 -55.02 11.74
C ASP A 138 -6.46 -53.84 11.27
N ASP A 139 -7.36 -53.38 12.13
CA ASP A 139 -8.27 -52.26 11.86
C ASP A 139 -7.63 -50.88 12.14
N SER A 140 -6.49 -50.83 12.83
CA SER A 140 -5.89 -49.61 13.39
C SER A 140 -5.64 -48.51 12.36
N ILE A 141 -5.28 -48.88 11.13
CA ILE A 141 -5.07 -47.96 10.00
C ILE A 141 -6.41 -47.34 9.55
N TYR A 142 -7.45 -48.17 9.47
CA TYR A 142 -8.79 -47.74 9.07
C TYR A 142 -9.40 -46.83 10.13
N ILE A 143 -9.30 -47.25 11.40
CA ILE A 143 -9.75 -46.47 12.56
C ILE A 143 -9.03 -45.12 12.58
N SER A 144 -7.70 -45.09 12.47
CA SER A 144 -6.95 -43.82 12.46
C SER A 144 -7.39 -42.87 11.34
N SER A 145 -7.69 -43.40 10.16
CA SER A 145 -8.04 -42.59 8.99
C SER A 145 -9.46 -42.03 9.13
N LEU A 146 -10.39 -42.87 9.58
CA LEU A 146 -11.79 -42.52 9.81
C LEU A 146 -11.90 -41.47 10.92
N TYR A 147 -11.19 -41.71 12.01
CA TYR A 147 -11.03 -40.81 13.13
C TYR A 147 -10.54 -39.41 12.74
N GLU A 148 -9.48 -39.31 11.93
CA GLU A 148 -8.95 -38.01 11.50
C GLU A 148 -9.98 -37.23 10.68
N TYR A 149 -10.73 -37.94 9.85
CA TYR A 149 -11.79 -37.35 9.05
C TYR A 149 -12.93 -36.82 9.93
N GLU A 150 -13.40 -37.61 10.89
CA GLU A 150 -14.48 -37.23 11.82
C GLU A 150 -14.12 -35.98 12.62
N ILE A 151 -12.91 -35.92 13.18
CA ILE A 151 -12.45 -34.72 13.90
C ILE A 151 -12.42 -33.53 12.98
N LYS A 152 -11.82 -33.63 11.79
CA LYS A 152 -11.75 -32.52 10.84
C LYS A 152 -13.15 -32.05 10.45
N LEU A 153 -14.09 -32.96 10.29
CA LEU A 153 -15.48 -32.65 9.99
C LEU A 153 -16.13 -31.88 11.15
N LEU A 154 -15.97 -32.35 12.38
CA LEU A 154 -16.51 -31.71 13.59
C LEU A 154 -15.85 -30.35 13.87
N GLU A 155 -14.54 -30.23 13.73
CA GLU A 155 -13.79 -28.97 13.86
C GLU A 155 -14.25 -27.95 12.81
N LYS A 156 -14.46 -28.40 11.57
CA LYS A 156 -14.99 -27.56 10.49
C LYS A 156 -16.42 -27.13 10.76
N GLN A 157 -17.27 -28.01 11.28
CA GLN A 157 -18.65 -27.68 11.65
C GLN A 157 -18.70 -26.66 12.78
N ALA A 158 -17.92 -26.87 13.84
CA ALA A 158 -17.80 -25.93 14.94
C ALA A 158 -17.27 -24.57 14.45
N GLY A 159 -16.26 -24.58 13.57
CA GLY A 159 -15.74 -23.37 12.94
C GLY A 159 -16.76 -22.65 12.07
N ARG A 160 -17.57 -23.36 11.28
CA ARG A 160 -18.63 -22.76 10.45
C ARG A 160 -19.76 -22.16 11.29
N PHE A 161 -20.14 -22.82 12.39
CA PHE A 161 -21.12 -22.30 13.34
C PHE A 161 -20.63 -21.00 13.99
N ASP A 162 -19.39 -20.97 14.48
CA ASP A 162 -18.79 -19.75 15.07
C ASP A 162 -18.75 -18.60 14.04
N CYS A 163 -18.55 -18.95 12.77
CA CYS A 163 -18.62 -18.05 11.63
C CYS A 163 -20.04 -17.68 11.16
N ARG A 164 -21.08 -18.12 11.87
CA ARG A 164 -22.50 -17.89 11.53
C ARG A 164 -22.90 -18.38 10.14
N LEU A 165 -22.16 -19.36 9.59
CA LEU A 165 -22.46 -19.97 8.30
C LEU A 165 -23.47 -21.11 8.44
N ASP A 166 -23.42 -21.80 9.58
CA ASP A 166 -24.31 -22.91 9.90
C ASP A 166 -25.12 -22.59 11.16
N LYS A 167 -26.30 -23.21 11.27
CA LYS A 167 -27.22 -23.00 12.39
C LYS A 167 -26.87 -23.81 13.64
N THR A 168 -26.09 -24.87 13.49
CA THR A 168 -25.73 -25.78 14.59
C THR A 168 -24.24 -26.10 14.54
N LYS A 169 -23.63 -26.27 15.72
CA LYS A 169 -22.26 -26.81 15.87
C LYS A 169 -22.22 -28.33 16.01
N TYR A 170 -23.40 -28.95 16.06
CA TYR A 170 -23.60 -30.36 16.37
C TYR A 170 -23.81 -31.17 15.09
N ILE A 171 -23.30 -32.39 15.06
CA ILE A 171 -23.55 -33.38 14.01
C ILE A 171 -24.16 -34.63 14.66
N THR A 172 -25.20 -35.19 14.03
CA THR A 172 -25.79 -36.45 14.48
C THR A 172 -24.90 -37.62 14.10
N ARG A 173 -25.00 -38.74 14.82
CA ARG A 173 -24.27 -39.99 14.48
C ARG A 173 -24.51 -40.42 13.02
N ASN A 174 -25.75 -40.35 12.57
CA ASN A 174 -26.14 -40.76 11.21
C ASN A 174 -25.52 -39.84 10.15
N ASP A 175 -25.51 -38.53 10.39
CA ASP A 175 -24.90 -37.58 9.45
C ASP A 175 -23.38 -37.79 9.34
N LEU A 176 -22.73 -38.10 10.46
CA LEU A 176 -21.30 -38.43 10.49
C LEU A 176 -21.01 -39.66 9.61
N LEU A 177 -21.80 -40.72 9.78
CA LEU A 177 -21.72 -41.95 8.98
C LEU A 177 -21.97 -41.69 7.49
N ILE A 178 -23.00 -40.90 7.14
CA ILE A 178 -23.30 -40.53 5.75
C ILE A 178 -22.12 -39.78 5.12
N HIS A 179 -21.50 -38.85 5.86
CA HIS A 179 -20.33 -38.11 5.40
C HIS A 179 -19.13 -39.03 5.16
N LEU A 180 -18.91 -39.99 6.06
CA LEU A 180 -17.85 -41.00 5.93
C LEU A 180 -18.05 -41.90 4.73
N ILE A 181 -19.25 -42.45 4.54
CA ILE A 181 -19.56 -43.31 3.39
C ILE A 181 -19.33 -42.55 2.08
N ARG A 182 -19.72 -41.27 2.02
CA ARG A 182 -19.57 -40.43 0.83
C ARG A 182 -18.10 -40.14 0.49
N HIS A 183 -17.24 -39.98 1.50
CA HIS A 183 -15.85 -39.53 1.30
C HIS A 183 -14.80 -40.63 1.44
N SER A 184 -15.15 -41.78 2.00
CA SER A 184 -14.23 -42.87 2.18
C SER A 184 -14.06 -43.70 0.91
N LYS A 185 -12.85 -44.27 0.74
CA LYS A 185 -12.54 -45.26 -0.29
C LYS A 185 -12.66 -46.70 0.26
N PHE A 186 -13.30 -46.88 1.41
CA PHE A 186 -13.40 -48.19 2.07
C PHE A 186 -14.40 -49.06 1.32
N LYS A 187 -13.93 -49.77 0.29
CA LYS A 187 -14.70 -50.82 -0.36
C LYS A 187 -14.55 -52.10 0.46
N ASN A 188 -15.68 -52.76 0.74
CA ASN A 188 -15.75 -54.08 1.38
C ASN A 188 -15.36 -54.14 2.87
N VAL A 189 -15.48 -53.03 3.60
CA VAL A 189 -15.26 -53.01 5.06
C VAL A 189 -16.55 -52.57 5.74
N ASP A 190 -16.85 -53.12 6.92
CA ASP A 190 -17.98 -52.71 7.74
C ASP A 190 -17.73 -51.30 8.31
N ILE A 191 -18.12 -50.28 7.54
CA ILE A 191 -17.94 -48.87 7.88
C ILE A 191 -18.70 -48.53 9.15
N GLU A 192 -19.84 -49.17 9.41
CA GLU A 192 -20.64 -48.91 10.61
C GLU A 192 -19.91 -49.41 11.86
N TYR A 193 -19.39 -50.64 11.84
CA TYR A 193 -18.55 -51.16 12.91
C TYR A 193 -17.33 -50.27 13.19
N LEU A 194 -16.58 -49.91 12.14
CA LEU A 194 -15.37 -49.09 12.29
C LEU A 194 -15.69 -47.66 12.76
N SER A 195 -16.80 -47.09 12.29
CA SER A 195 -17.28 -45.77 12.72
C SER A 195 -17.66 -45.77 14.20
N ASN A 196 -18.39 -46.79 14.64
CA ASN A 196 -18.75 -46.93 16.05
C ASN A 196 -17.50 -47.03 16.93
N LYS A 197 -16.54 -47.86 16.54
CA LYS A 197 -15.27 -48.01 17.26
C LYS A 197 -14.47 -46.69 17.28
N ALA A 198 -14.45 -45.92 16.19
CA ALA A 198 -13.76 -44.63 16.11
C ALA A 198 -14.41 -43.55 17.00
N VAL A 199 -15.74 -43.43 16.96
CA VAL A 199 -16.50 -42.49 17.81
C VAL A 199 -16.33 -42.80 19.30
N ASP A 200 -16.39 -44.07 19.68
CA ASP A 200 -16.18 -44.49 21.08
C ASP A 200 -14.78 -44.09 21.56
N HIS A 201 -13.76 -44.26 20.71
CA HIS A 201 -12.41 -43.76 20.99
C HIS A 201 -12.34 -42.23 21.09
N LEU A 202 -13.08 -41.49 20.26
CA LEU A 202 -13.10 -40.02 20.28
C LEU A 202 -13.68 -39.46 21.58
N VAL A 203 -14.78 -40.05 22.04
CA VAL A 203 -15.44 -39.70 23.30
C VAL A 203 -14.53 -40.04 24.47
N TYR A 204 -13.91 -41.22 24.46
CA TYR A 204 -12.98 -41.64 25.52
C TYR A 204 -11.78 -40.69 25.68
N GLU A 205 -11.21 -40.19 24.59
CA GLU A 205 -10.08 -39.26 24.63
C GLU A 205 -10.47 -37.80 24.96
N ASN A 206 -11.75 -37.52 25.22
CA ASN A 206 -12.28 -36.18 25.51
C ASN A 206 -11.94 -35.14 24.42
N THR A 207 -11.86 -35.58 23.17
CA THR A 207 -11.58 -34.65 22.05
C THR A 207 -12.81 -34.20 21.32
N ILE A 208 -13.91 -34.93 21.49
CA ILE A 208 -15.25 -34.49 21.13
C ILE A 208 -16.10 -34.54 22.39
N GLY A 209 -17.04 -33.60 22.50
CA GLY A 209 -18.12 -33.70 23.47
C GLY A 209 -19.34 -34.33 22.84
N ASN A 210 -20.13 -35.01 23.64
CA ASN A 210 -21.45 -35.50 23.27
C ASN A 210 -22.54 -34.82 24.10
N VAL A 211 -23.69 -34.59 23.49
CA VAL A 211 -24.91 -34.13 24.15
C VAL A 211 -26.05 -35.00 23.65
N THR A 212 -26.95 -35.41 24.53
CA THR A 212 -28.16 -36.11 24.15
C THR A 212 -29.30 -35.10 24.11
N GLU A 213 -29.92 -34.93 22.94
CA GLU A 213 -31.07 -34.05 22.72
C GLU A 213 -32.11 -34.84 21.92
N ASP A 214 -33.37 -34.84 22.35
CA ASP A 214 -34.48 -35.57 21.70
C ASP A 214 -34.18 -37.06 21.39
N ASN A 215 -33.55 -37.77 22.34
CA ASN A 215 -33.09 -39.16 22.20
C ASN A 215 -32.07 -39.39 21.07
N GLN A 216 -31.41 -38.33 20.59
CA GLN A 216 -30.32 -38.42 19.62
C GLN A 216 -28.98 -38.01 20.24
N GLU A 217 -27.94 -38.77 19.92
CA GLU A 217 -26.56 -38.42 20.27
C GLU A 217 -26.01 -37.40 19.29
N LEU A 218 -25.65 -36.23 19.82
CA LEU A 218 -25.08 -35.11 19.09
C LEU A 218 -23.61 -34.94 19.47
N TYR A 219 -22.75 -34.86 18.46
CA TYR A 219 -21.30 -34.74 18.64
C TYR A 219 -20.81 -33.35 18.25
N TYR A 220 -19.84 -32.81 18.99
CA TYR A 220 -19.18 -31.55 18.69
C TYR A 220 -17.68 -31.59 19.06
N SER A 221 -16.86 -30.83 18.34
CA SER A 221 -15.46 -30.63 18.69
C SER A 221 -15.28 -29.40 19.59
N THR A 222 -14.37 -29.49 20.56
CA THR A 222 -13.93 -28.34 21.37
C THR A 222 -12.95 -27.44 20.60
N ASN A 223 -12.25 -28.01 19.61
CA ASN A 223 -11.41 -27.27 18.69
C ASN A 223 -12.24 -26.81 17.48
N MET A 224 -11.91 -25.63 16.96
CA MET A 224 -12.63 -25.05 15.83
C MET A 224 -11.67 -24.75 14.69
N GLN A 225 -12.00 -25.24 13.50
CA GLN A 225 -11.30 -24.89 12.26
C GLN A 225 -12.16 -23.92 11.46
N LYS A 226 -11.92 -22.62 11.67
CA LYS A 226 -12.64 -21.56 10.94
C LYS A 226 -12.18 -21.52 9.47
N PRO A 227 -13.09 -21.33 8.50
CA PRO A 227 -12.70 -21.06 7.12
C PRO A 227 -11.94 -19.73 7.03
N ILE A 228 -10.93 -19.67 6.15
CA ILE A 228 -10.06 -18.50 5.98
C ILE A 228 -10.87 -17.23 5.70
N SER A 229 -11.92 -17.33 4.88
CA SER A 229 -12.80 -16.20 4.56
C SER A 229 -13.49 -15.62 5.80
N CYS A 230 -13.86 -16.46 6.77
CA CYS A 230 -14.46 -16.01 8.01
C CYS A 230 -13.43 -15.35 8.93
N ILE A 231 -12.23 -15.92 9.05
CA ILE A 231 -11.16 -15.31 9.85
C ILE A 231 -10.86 -13.92 9.31
N VAL A 232 -10.66 -13.80 7.99
CA VAL A 232 -10.42 -12.51 7.33
C VAL A 232 -11.58 -11.53 7.58
N ARG A 233 -12.82 -11.99 7.44
CA ARG A 233 -14.00 -11.15 7.70
C ARG A 233 -14.07 -10.67 9.15
N GLN A 234 -13.89 -11.58 10.11
CA GLN A 234 -13.94 -11.26 11.54
C GLN A 234 -12.82 -10.28 11.90
N GLU A 235 -11.64 -10.44 11.32
CA GLU A 235 -10.51 -9.53 11.52
C GLU A 235 -10.78 -8.15 10.92
N ILE A 236 -11.38 -8.08 9.72
CA ILE A 236 -11.78 -6.81 9.08
C ILE A 236 -12.86 -6.11 9.92
N GLU A 237 -13.87 -6.84 10.41
CA GLU A 237 -14.92 -6.27 11.25
C GLU A 237 -14.35 -5.78 12.60
N SER A 238 -13.39 -6.49 13.18
CA SER A 238 -12.66 -6.08 14.40
C SER A 238 -11.79 -4.83 14.16
N HIS A 239 -11.18 -4.71 12.98
CA HIS A 239 -10.22 -3.66 12.65
C HIS A 239 -10.67 -2.76 11.48
N ILE A 240 -11.96 -2.40 11.46
CA ILE A 240 -12.56 -1.63 10.37
C ILE A 240 -11.86 -0.28 10.14
N PHE A 241 -11.51 0.43 11.22
CA PHE A 241 -10.81 1.72 11.15
C PHE A 241 -9.40 1.62 10.55
N LEU A 242 -8.68 0.55 10.87
CA LEU A 242 -7.33 0.28 10.35
C LEU A 242 -7.41 -0.03 8.85
N THR A 243 -8.40 -0.83 8.44
CA THR A 243 -8.64 -1.17 7.03
C THR A 243 -8.97 0.08 6.20
N ILE A 244 -9.84 0.95 6.72
CA ILE A 244 -10.19 2.23 6.07
C ILE A 244 -8.95 3.13 5.95
N SER A 245 -8.16 3.22 7.01
CA SER A 245 -6.96 4.04 7.04
C SER A 245 -5.92 3.58 6.02
N ILE A 246 -5.66 2.27 5.91
CA ILE A 246 -4.78 1.69 4.88
C ILE A 246 -5.31 2.00 3.48
N SER A 247 -6.62 1.88 3.27
CA SER A 247 -7.25 2.14 1.97
C SER A 247 -7.10 3.60 1.53
N ILE A 248 -7.32 4.55 2.45
CA ILE A 248 -7.12 5.98 2.19
C ILE A 248 -5.66 6.28 1.88
N ILE A 249 -4.74 5.69 2.67
CA ILE A 249 -3.30 5.82 2.40
C ILE A 249 -3.05 5.34 0.98
N LEU A 250 -3.33 4.07 0.64
CA LEU A 250 -3.10 3.49 -0.70
C LEU A 250 -3.69 4.31 -1.85
N LEU A 251 -4.90 4.85 -1.68
CA LEU A 251 -5.51 5.70 -2.71
C LEU A 251 -4.73 7.01 -2.88
N SER A 252 -4.38 7.67 -1.77
CA SER A 252 -3.58 8.90 -1.81
C SER A 252 -2.21 8.66 -2.45
N THR A 253 -1.61 7.49 -2.24
CA THR A 253 -0.31 7.12 -2.84
C THR A 253 -0.43 6.91 -4.34
N ALA A 254 -1.45 6.21 -4.78
CA ALA A 254 -1.70 5.96 -6.20
C ALA A 254 -1.95 7.27 -6.95
N ILE A 255 -2.74 8.17 -6.36
CA ILE A 255 -2.99 9.51 -6.91
C ILE A 255 -1.68 10.31 -6.98
N TYR A 256 -0.89 10.31 -5.90
CA TYR A 256 0.40 11.03 -5.88
C TYR A 256 1.36 10.51 -6.96
N ILE A 257 1.54 9.19 -7.06
CA ILE A 257 2.39 8.56 -8.08
C ILE A 257 1.89 8.89 -9.49
N TYR A 258 0.57 8.85 -9.70
CA TYR A 258 -0.03 9.21 -10.98
C TYR A 258 0.27 10.66 -11.36
N VAL A 259 0.01 11.61 -10.45
CA VAL A 259 0.29 13.04 -10.68
C VAL A 259 1.78 13.27 -10.97
N GLN A 260 2.66 12.61 -10.21
CA GLN A 260 4.10 12.73 -10.39
C GLN A 260 4.57 12.15 -11.73
N SER A 261 3.99 11.03 -12.15
CA SER A 261 4.27 10.42 -13.46
C SER A 261 3.87 11.34 -14.61
N VAL A 262 2.68 11.96 -14.53
CA VAL A 262 2.22 12.95 -15.51
C VAL A 262 3.15 14.17 -15.55
N LYS A 263 3.53 14.72 -14.39
CA LYS A 263 4.48 15.85 -14.29
C LYS A 263 5.84 15.50 -14.92
N ASN A 264 6.36 14.31 -14.65
CA ASN A 264 7.63 13.85 -15.21
C ASN A 264 7.56 13.65 -16.74
N ASN A 265 6.46 13.09 -17.25
CA ASN A 265 6.27 12.94 -18.69
C ASN A 265 6.17 14.30 -19.40
N ARG A 266 5.47 15.28 -18.81
CA ARG A 266 5.43 16.65 -19.34
C ARG A 266 6.80 17.32 -19.35
N ARG A 267 7.60 17.16 -18.29
CA ARG A 267 8.99 17.64 -18.25
C ARG A 267 9.87 17.02 -19.34
N LYS A 268 9.71 15.71 -19.60
CA LYS A 268 10.42 15.04 -20.70
C LYS A 268 10.01 15.59 -22.06
N GLN A 269 8.72 15.80 -22.28
CA GLN A 269 8.21 16.40 -23.53
C GLN A 269 8.70 17.84 -23.72
N SER A 270 8.66 18.67 -22.67
CA SER A 270 9.16 20.04 -22.74
C SER A 270 10.66 20.08 -23.01
N PHE A 271 11.45 19.20 -22.38
CA PHE A 271 12.89 19.09 -22.64
C PHE A 271 13.20 18.73 -24.10
N LEU A 272 12.54 17.70 -24.64
CA LEU A 272 12.71 17.29 -26.04
C LEU A 272 12.31 18.41 -27.02
N PHE A 273 11.23 19.12 -26.72
CA PHE A 273 10.80 20.27 -27.51
C PHE A 273 11.81 21.41 -27.50
N VAL A 274 12.29 21.81 -26.31
CA VAL A 274 13.31 22.85 -26.16
C VAL A 274 14.59 22.48 -26.90
N GLN A 275 15.02 21.22 -26.82
CA GLN A 275 16.19 20.74 -27.53
C GLN A 275 16.01 20.79 -29.06
N SER A 276 14.82 20.43 -29.56
CA SER A 276 14.46 20.56 -30.98
C SER A 276 14.46 22.03 -31.45
N MET A 277 13.91 22.95 -30.64
CA MET A 277 13.96 24.38 -30.93
C MET A 277 15.38 24.91 -30.97
N ILE A 278 16.21 24.60 -29.97
CA ILE A 278 17.61 25.07 -29.92
C ILE A 278 18.35 24.64 -31.19
N ASN A 279 18.12 23.41 -31.65
CA ASN A 279 18.73 22.91 -32.89
C ASN A 279 18.20 23.65 -34.13
N SER A 280 16.90 23.92 -34.19
CA SER A 280 16.26 24.59 -35.34
C SER A 280 16.64 26.08 -35.45
N TYR A 281 16.77 26.77 -34.32
CA TYR A 281 17.10 28.20 -34.25
C TYR A 281 18.59 28.50 -34.11
N ARG A 282 19.45 27.48 -34.08
CA ARG A 282 20.91 27.63 -33.89
C ARG A 282 21.59 28.60 -34.89
N ASN A 283 21.05 28.70 -36.10
CA ASN A 283 21.59 29.54 -37.18
C ASN A 283 20.79 30.84 -37.37
N HIS A 284 19.75 31.06 -36.57
CA HIS A 284 18.87 32.22 -36.70
C HIS A 284 19.18 33.23 -35.58
N HIS A 285 19.65 34.42 -35.94
CA HIS A 285 19.92 35.51 -34.97
C HIS A 285 18.67 36.25 -34.49
N ILE A 286 17.49 35.81 -34.94
CA ILE A 286 16.21 36.45 -34.68
C ILE A 286 15.73 36.02 -33.29
N PRO A 287 15.43 36.95 -32.36
CA PRO A 287 14.85 36.61 -31.08
C PRO A 287 13.45 36.03 -31.27
N VAL A 288 13.15 34.94 -30.57
CA VAL A 288 11.85 34.26 -30.61
C VAL A 288 11.02 34.74 -29.41
N ASN A 289 9.80 35.21 -29.66
CA ASN A 289 8.87 35.62 -28.59
C ASN A 289 8.06 34.43 -28.05
N GLU A 290 7.43 34.62 -26.89
CA GLU A 290 6.60 33.61 -26.24
C GLU A 290 5.45 33.11 -27.14
N ASP A 291 4.81 33.99 -27.92
CA ASP A 291 3.71 33.61 -28.82
C ASP A 291 4.14 32.66 -29.93
N THR A 292 5.35 32.85 -30.48
CA THR A 292 5.92 31.94 -31.48
C THR A 292 6.24 30.57 -30.86
N ILE A 293 6.75 30.56 -29.62
CA ILE A 293 6.98 29.31 -28.88
C ILE A 293 5.64 28.59 -28.67
N ARG A 294 4.61 29.33 -28.24
CA ARG A 294 3.24 28.82 -28.04
C ARG A 294 2.65 28.23 -29.31
N SER A 295 2.77 28.92 -30.45
CA SER A 295 2.25 28.42 -31.74
C SER A 295 2.96 27.15 -32.19
N ASN A 296 4.26 27.05 -31.95
CA ASN A 296 5.03 25.84 -32.26
C ASN A 296 4.64 24.66 -31.35
N LEU A 297 4.29 24.92 -30.09
CA LEU A 297 3.84 23.93 -29.11
C LEU A 297 2.51 23.25 -29.47
N VAL A 298 1.60 23.95 -30.16
CA VAL A 298 0.30 23.39 -30.59
C VAL A 298 0.46 22.14 -31.46
N SER A 299 1.58 22.00 -32.16
CA SER A 299 1.89 20.81 -32.98
C SER A 299 2.21 19.55 -32.17
N ILE A 300 2.54 19.71 -30.87
CA ILE A 300 3.02 18.63 -30.00
C ILE A 300 1.98 18.29 -28.92
N ASP A 301 1.29 19.30 -28.39
CA ASP A 301 0.26 19.13 -27.38
C ASP A 301 -0.97 19.98 -27.74
N PRO A 302 -2.18 19.41 -27.75
CA PRO A 302 -3.41 20.16 -28.04
C PRO A 302 -3.71 21.24 -26.99
N ASN A 303 -3.09 21.18 -25.80
CA ASN A 303 -3.18 22.18 -24.74
C ASN A 303 -1.79 22.75 -24.42
N PRO A 304 -1.28 23.72 -25.23
CA PRO A 304 0.06 24.28 -25.07
C PRO A 304 0.24 25.00 -23.72
N ASP A 305 -0.83 25.56 -23.15
CA ASP A 305 -0.81 26.20 -21.83
C ASP A 305 -0.36 25.25 -20.72
N SER A 306 -0.66 23.96 -20.88
CA SER A 306 -0.33 22.95 -19.88
C SER A 306 1.16 22.56 -19.87
N LEU A 307 1.90 22.83 -20.96
CA LEU A 307 3.32 22.58 -21.13
C LEU A 307 4.17 23.85 -21.04
N MET A 308 3.58 25.02 -21.32
CA MET A 308 4.29 26.29 -21.42
C MET A 308 5.14 26.62 -20.18
N PRO A 309 4.67 26.45 -18.92
CA PRO A 309 5.50 26.71 -17.75
C PRO A 309 6.80 25.88 -17.74
N TYR A 310 6.72 24.60 -18.11
CA TYR A 310 7.88 23.71 -18.17
C TYR A 310 8.83 24.08 -19.29
N VAL A 311 8.31 24.49 -20.45
CA VAL A 311 9.13 24.94 -21.59
C VAL A 311 9.87 26.23 -21.26
N LEU A 312 9.20 27.21 -20.65
CA LEU A 312 9.81 28.47 -20.25
C LEU A 312 10.88 28.26 -19.16
N GLU A 313 10.62 27.38 -18.19
CA GLU A 313 11.58 27.03 -17.14
C GLU A 313 12.83 26.34 -17.73
N GLU A 314 12.65 25.38 -18.64
CA GLU A 314 13.76 24.71 -19.34
C GLU A 314 14.56 25.67 -20.22
N LEU A 315 13.90 26.59 -20.94
CA LEU A 315 14.57 27.62 -21.73
C LEU A 315 15.39 28.57 -20.85
N ARG A 316 14.87 28.96 -19.68
CA ARG A 316 15.61 29.82 -18.72
C ARG A 316 16.82 29.12 -18.12
N ARG A 317 16.72 27.82 -17.84
CA ARG A 317 17.81 27.02 -17.28
C ARG A 317 18.91 26.68 -18.29
N ASN A 318 18.60 26.72 -19.58
CA ASN A 318 19.56 26.34 -20.62
C ASN A 318 20.63 27.43 -20.83
N PRO A 319 21.93 27.13 -20.67
CA PRO A 319 23.00 28.13 -20.78
C PRO A 319 23.18 28.68 -22.21
N LYS A 320 22.61 28.02 -23.23
CA LYS A 320 22.67 28.46 -24.64
C LYS A 320 21.54 29.42 -25.02
N VAL A 321 20.64 29.72 -24.09
CA VAL A 321 19.49 30.58 -24.33
C VAL A 321 19.60 31.82 -23.46
N LYS A 322 19.64 32.99 -24.09
CA LYS A 322 19.57 34.29 -23.40
C LYS A 322 18.14 34.79 -23.41
N THR A 323 17.66 35.19 -22.25
CA THR A 323 16.32 35.77 -22.08
C THR A 323 16.39 37.29 -21.99
N SER A 324 15.49 37.98 -22.67
CA SER A 324 15.36 39.44 -22.63
C SER A 324 13.91 39.88 -22.72
N TYR A 325 13.56 41.02 -22.12
CA TYR A 325 12.24 41.64 -22.32
C TYR A 325 12.33 42.72 -23.39
N ILE A 326 11.57 42.56 -24.47
CA ILE A 326 11.48 43.53 -25.57
C ILE A 326 10.02 43.98 -25.69
N CYS A 327 9.77 45.27 -25.50
CA CYS A 327 8.43 45.87 -25.56
C CYS A 327 7.39 45.17 -24.66
N GLY A 328 7.79 44.72 -23.47
CA GLY A 328 6.91 44.04 -22.52
C GLY A 328 6.70 42.55 -22.78
N SER A 329 7.27 41.99 -23.85
CA SER A 329 7.21 40.55 -24.15
C SER A 329 8.53 39.85 -23.79
N LEU A 330 8.45 38.65 -23.23
CA LEU A 330 9.62 37.81 -22.98
C LEU A 330 10.11 37.21 -24.32
N THR A 331 11.39 37.42 -24.61
CA THR A 331 12.05 36.98 -25.84
C THR A 331 13.27 36.14 -25.52
N PHE A 332 13.55 35.18 -26.39
CA PHE A 332 14.60 34.18 -26.25
C PHE A 332 15.55 34.28 -27.45
N ARG A 333 16.85 34.45 -27.19
CA ARG A 333 17.90 34.43 -28.20
C ARG A 333 18.78 33.19 -27.98
N PHE A 334 19.01 32.44 -29.04
CA PHE A 334 19.79 31.21 -29.03
C PHE A 334 21.23 31.51 -29.46
N ASP A 335 22.20 31.29 -28.56
CA ASP A 335 23.62 31.55 -28.81
C ASP A 335 24.34 30.31 -29.34
N GLN A 336 25.36 30.51 -30.19
CA GLN A 336 26.08 29.43 -30.88
C GLN A 336 27.21 28.75 -30.09
N LYS A 337 27.49 29.19 -28.85
CA LYS A 337 28.68 28.74 -28.10
C LYS A 337 28.78 27.22 -27.93
#